data_AF-A0AAV3HMU4-F1
#
_entry.id   AF-A0AAV3HMU4-F1
#
_cell.length_a   1.000
_cell.length_b   1.000
_cell.length_c   1.000
_cell.angle_alpha   90.00
_cell.angle_beta   90.00
_cell.angle_gamma   90.00
#
_symmetry.space_group_name_H-M   'P 1'
#
loop_
_entity.id
_entity.type
_entity.pdbx_description
1 polymer ?
#
loop_
_entity_poly.entity_id
_entity_poly.type
_entity_poly.pdbx_seq_one_letter_code
_entity_poly.pdbx_strand_id
1 'polypeptide(L)'
;MKKTLLALTGAVIILAGCQDEKPAETTAVDVPQATEVESTVDATPIEEEQVITPDTFVDSGHNAQNALDWNGIYKGKLPCADCAGIDTTLTLNEDGTYSLVELYEGKEGDPIKSEGKFTWNESGNTITLVDESGPNQYFVGENMLMKLDMNGDKATGELASFYNLSKMP
;
A
#
# COMPACT_ATOMS: atom_id res chain seq x y z
N MET A 1 47.05 3.02 -15.75
CA MET A 1 46.68 2.31 -14.51
C MET A 1 47.38 2.99 -13.34
N LYS A 2 46.68 3.85 -12.60
CA LYS A 2 47.20 4.49 -11.38
C LYS A 2 46.29 4.08 -10.24
N LYS A 3 46.84 3.24 -9.36
CA LYS A 3 46.18 2.70 -8.17
C LYS A 3 46.25 3.76 -7.08
N THR A 4 45.12 4.37 -6.76
CA THR A 4 44.99 5.25 -5.60
C THR A 4 44.35 4.43 -4.48
N LEU A 5 45.19 3.94 -3.57
CA LEU A 5 44.79 3.55 -2.22
C LEU A 5 44.63 4.84 -1.41
N LEU A 6 43.46 5.06 -0.84
CA LEU A 6 43.30 5.94 0.31
C LEU A 6 42.54 5.18 1.39
N ALA A 7 43.15 5.15 2.57
CA ALA A 7 42.77 4.33 3.70
C ALA A 7 42.32 5.23 4.86
N LEU A 8 41.49 4.66 5.75
CA LEU A 8 41.08 5.12 7.09
C LEU A 8 40.23 6.42 7.13
N THR A 9 39.08 6.45 7.79
CA THR A 9 38.91 6.18 9.22
C THR A 9 37.44 5.87 9.51
N GLY A 10 37.19 4.83 10.29
CA GLY A 10 35.88 4.53 10.84
C GLY A 10 35.60 5.36 12.09
N ALA A 11 34.35 5.79 12.24
CA ALA A 11 33.79 6.23 13.50
C ALA A 11 32.63 5.28 13.83
N VAL A 12 32.90 4.31 14.71
CA VAL A 12 31.89 3.45 15.32
C VAL A 12 31.33 4.22 16.52
N ILE A 13 30.08 4.68 16.41
CA ILE A 13 29.34 5.25 17.54
C ILE A 13 28.40 4.16 18.04
N ILE A 14 28.82 3.47 19.12
CA ILE A 14 27.95 2.60 19.90
C ILE A 14 27.21 3.51 20.89
N LEU A 15 25.92 3.73 20.64
CA LEU A 15 25.01 4.23 21.66
C LEU A 15 24.26 3.01 22.22
N ALA A 16 24.74 2.53 23.38
CA ALA A 16 23.90 1.87 24.38
C ALA A 16 22.71 2.80 24.68
N GLY A 17 21.46 2.38 24.76
CA GLY A 17 20.93 1.25 25.51
C GLY A 17 20.09 1.84 26.65
N CYS A 18 18.77 1.93 26.45
CA CYS A 18 17.79 2.08 27.54
C CYS A 18 16.72 1.02 27.29
N GLN A 19 16.71 0.02 28.16
CA GLN A 19 15.78 -1.10 28.16
C GLN A 19 15.24 -1.13 29.59
N ASP A 20 14.07 -0.56 29.79
CA ASP A 20 13.32 -0.72 31.04
C ASP A 20 11.84 -0.94 30.67
N GLU A 21 11.37 -2.18 30.67
CA GLU A 21 10.76 -2.94 31.77
C GLU A 21 9.22 -2.90 31.69
N LYS A 22 8.67 -3.96 31.10
CA LYS A 22 7.26 -4.37 31.20
C LYS A 22 6.95 -4.80 32.64
N PRO A 23 5.82 -4.39 33.22
CA PRO A 23 5.18 -5.19 34.26
C PRO A 23 4.11 -6.12 33.68
N ALA A 24 4.23 -7.40 34.04
CA ALA A 24 3.17 -8.40 34.02
C ALA A 24 2.00 -7.95 34.94
N GLU A 25 0.76 -8.07 34.46
CA GLU A 25 -0.17 -9.15 34.78
C GLU A 25 -0.69 -9.17 36.23
N THR A 26 -2.03 -9.22 36.32
CA THR A 26 -2.85 -9.87 37.36
C THR A 26 -3.86 -8.91 37.97
N THR A 27 -5.13 -9.17 37.70
CA THR A 27 -6.16 -9.24 38.74
C THR A 27 -7.34 -10.01 38.17
N ALA A 28 -7.32 -11.31 38.45
CA ALA A 28 -8.52 -12.13 38.45
C ALA A 28 -9.44 -11.64 39.59
N VAL A 29 -10.71 -11.44 39.29
CA VAL A 29 -11.78 -11.44 40.28
C VAL A 29 -12.74 -12.55 39.90
N ASP A 30 -12.73 -13.56 40.76
CA ASP A 30 -13.57 -14.73 40.81
C ASP A 30 -14.90 -14.43 41.55
N VAL A 31 -15.86 -15.37 41.41
CA VAL A 31 -17.03 -15.65 42.26
C VAL A 31 -18.37 -14.89 41.97
N PRO A 32 -19.57 -15.53 42.00
CA PRO A 32 -19.96 -16.94 41.77
C PRO A 32 -21.22 -17.16 40.89
N GLN A 33 -21.29 -18.39 40.36
CA GLN A 33 -22.36 -19.41 40.43
C GLN A 33 -23.85 -19.08 40.11
N ALA A 34 -24.28 -19.73 39.02
CA ALA A 34 -25.48 -20.53 38.75
C ALA A 34 -26.88 -19.99 39.10
N THR A 35 -27.73 -20.01 38.08
CA THR A 35 -29.11 -20.51 38.23
C THR A 35 -29.48 -21.29 36.98
N GLU A 36 -29.83 -22.54 37.18
CA GLU A 36 -30.35 -23.49 36.21
C GLU A 36 -31.76 -23.07 35.80
N VAL A 37 -32.10 -23.12 34.50
CA VAL A 37 -33.42 -23.58 34.08
C VAL A 37 -33.30 -24.40 32.81
N GLU A 38 -33.56 -25.68 33.01
CA GLU A 38 -33.88 -26.75 32.09
C GLU A 38 -34.96 -26.35 31.05
N SER A 39 -34.73 -26.62 29.76
CA SER A 39 -35.84 -26.89 28.84
C SER A 39 -35.37 -27.71 27.64
N THR A 40 -35.66 -29.01 27.74
CA THR A 40 -36.20 -29.88 26.68
C THR A 40 -35.57 -29.84 25.29
N VAL A 41 -34.80 -30.91 25.05
CA VAL A 41 -34.36 -31.48 23.77
C VAL A 41 -35.51 -31.66 22.77
N ASP A 42 -35.33 -31.16 21.55
CA ASP A 42 -35.97 -31.71 20.35
C ASP A 42 -34.90 -31.83 19.26
N ALA A 43 -34.84 -33.01 18.65
CA ALA A 43 -33.73 -33.49 17.84
C ALA A 43 -34.07 -33.39 16.36
N THR A 44 -33.22 -32.73 15.56
CA THR A 44 -33.13 -32.89 14.10
C THR A 44 -31.79 -32.28 13.62
N PRO A 45 -31.24 -32.66 12.44
CA PRO A 45 -29.97 -33.38 12.35
C PRO A 45 -28.74 -32.50 12.10
N ILE A 46 -27.60 -33.12 12.41
CA ILE A 46 -26.22 -32.63 12.35
C ILE A 46 -25.67 -32.86 10.93
N GLU A 47 -25.42 -31.79 10.17
CA GLU A 47 -24.47 -31.67 9.05
C GLU A 47 -24.18 -30.15 8.92
N GLU A 48 -22.98 -29.59 8.97
CA GLU A 48 -21.60 -30.06 8.90
C GLU A 48 -20.78 -29.03 9.70
N GLU A 49 -20.12 -29.44 10.79
CA GLU A 49 -19.31 -28.54 11.62
C GLU A 49 -18.00 -28.24 10.89
N GLN A 50 -17.96 -27.10 10.20
CA GLN A 50 -16.74 -26.57 9.59
C GLN A 50 -15.74 -26.23 10.70
N VAL A 51 -14.73 -27.08 10.84
CA VAL A 51 -13.59 -26.89 11.75
C VAL A 51 -12.83 -25.64 11.30
N ILE A 52 -13.07 -24.50 11.96
CA ILE A 52 -12.33 -23.26 11.72
C ILE A 52 -10.96 -23.40 12.38
N THR A 53 -9.97 -23.82 11.60
CA THR A 53 -8.55 -23.69 11.95
C THR A 53 -8.13 -22.21 11.90
N PRO A 54 -7.24 -21.75 12.79
CA PRO A 54 -6.84 -20.34 12.86
C PRO A 54 -5.93 -19.86 11.72
N ASP A 55 -5.61 -20.71 10.74
CA ASP A 55 -5.03 -20.27 9.48
C ASP A 55 -6.13 -19.67 8.62
N THR A 56 -6.31 -18.37 8.77
CA THR A 56 -7.15 -17.52 7.94
C THR A 56 -6.83 -17.77 6.47
N PHE A 57 -7.73 -18.45 5.77
CA PHE A 57 -7.87 -18.27 4.33
C PHE A 57 -8.27 -16.82 4.12
N VAL A 58 -7.28 -15.95 3.91
CA VAL A 58 -7.50 -14.66 3.26
C VAL A 58 -8.13 -15.00 1.93
N ASP A 59 -9.42 -14.69 1.78
CA ASP A 59 -10.11 -14.75 0.50
C ASP A 59 -9.42 -13.76 -0.44
N SER A 60 -8.42 -14.27 -1.16
CA SER A 60 -7.64 -13.55 -2.14
C SER A 60 -8.45 -13.21 -3.40
N GLY A 61 -9.72 -13.63 -3.47
CA GLY A 61 -10.62 -13.32 -4.56
C GLY A 61 -11.02 -11.85 -4.63
N HIS A 62 -11.01 -11.14 -3.50
CA HIS A 62 -11.49 -9.76 -3.40
C HIS A 62 -10.35 -8.76 -3.17
N ASN A 63 -9.77 -8.25 -4.25
CA ASN A 63 -8.74 -7.20 -4.23
C ASN A 63 -9.07 -6.09 -5.26
N ALA A 64 -8.25 -5.03 -5.32
CA ALA A 64 -8.51 -3.90 -6.21
C ALA A 64 -8.53 -4.32 -7.70
N GLN A 65 -7.62 -5.21 -8.09
CA GLN A 65 -7.52 -5.72 -9.47
C GLN A 65 -8.81 -6.41 -9.94
N ASN A 66 -9.48 -7.15 -9.06
CA ASN A 66 -10.64 -7.98 -9.40
C ASN A 66 -11.99 -7.34 -9.02
N ALA A 67 -11.99 -6.38 -8.09
CA ALA A 67 -13.22 -5.82 -7.53
C ALA A 67 -13.54 -4.38 -7.98
N LEU A 68 -12.55 -3.64 -8.48
CA LEU A 68 -12.74 -2.24 -8.90
C LEU A 68 -12.74 -2.12 -10.42
N ASP A 69 -13.53 -1.18 -10.93
CA ASP A 69 -13.39 -0.67 -12.29
C ASP A 69 -12.16 0.26 -12.34
N TRP A 70 -10.96 -0.30 -12.24
CA TRP A 70 -9.71 0.48 -12.11
C TRP A 70 -9.20 1.08 -13.42
N ASN A 71 -9.65 0.61 -14.58
CA ASN A 71 -9.27 1.18 -15.87
C ASN A 71 -9.86 2.58 -16.04
N GLY A 72 -9.09 3.50 -16.63
CA GLY A 72 -9.54 4.87 -16.86
C GLY A 72 -8.42 5.90 -16.82
N ILE A 73 -8.84 7.17 -16.83
CA ILE A 73 -7.96 8.33 -16.81
C ILE A 73 -7.92 8.89 -15.40
N TYR A 74 -6.72 9.02 -14.84
CA TYR A 74 -6.46 9.55 -13.52
C TYR A 74 -5.70 10.86 -13.63
N LYS A 75 -6.11 11.87 -12.87
CA LYS A 75 -5.47 13.18 -12.86
C LYS A 75 -5.22 13.71 -11.45
N GLY A 76 -4.13 14.42 -11.29
CA GLY A 76 -3.79 15.08 -10.03
C GLY A 76 -2.54 15.94 -10.17
N LYS A 77 -2.22 16.69 -9.12
CA LYS A 77 -1.00 17.49 -9.01
C LYS A 77 -0.11 16.89 -7.93
N LEU A 78 0.95 16.21 -8.33
CA LEU A 78 1.88 15.57 -7.39
C LEU A 78 2.89 16.59 -6.83
N PRO A 79 3.37 16.41 -5.59
CA PRO A 79 4.40 17.26 -5.00
C PRO A 79 5.70 17.21 -5.81
N CYS A 80 6.37 18.36 -5.87
CA CYS A 80 7.62 18.53 -6.59
C CYS A 80 8.67 19.15 -5.66
N ALA A 81 9.90 18.61 -5.68
CA ALA A 81 10.95 19.06 -4.78
C ALA A 81 11.47 20.47 -5.11
N ASP A 82 11.45 20.85 -6.38
CA ASP A 82 12.08 22.07 -6.90
C ASP A 82 11.21 22.80 -7.95
N CYS A 83 9.91 22.52 -7.95
CA CYS A 83 8.92 23.12 -8.84
C CYS A 83 7.57 23.28 -8.11
N ALA A 84 6.59 23.96 -8.74
CA ALA A 84 5.31 24.25 -8.07
C ALA A 84 4.41 23.01 -7.91
N GLY A 85 4.65 21.98 -8.72
CA GLY A 85 3.90 20.72 -8.74
C GLY A 85 4.09 20.03 -10.08
N ILE A 86 3.66 18.77 -10.15
CA ILE A 86 3.66 17.98 -11.38
C ILE A 86 2.20 17.69 -11.73
N ASP A 87 1.69 18.32 -12.79
CA ASP A 87 0.38 17.97 -13.32
C ASP A 87 0.50 16.62 -14.03
N THR A 88 -0.05 15.58 -13.41
CA THR A 88 0.08 14.19 -13.83
C THR A 88 -1.26 13.71 -14.40
N THR A 89 -1.21 13.13 -15.60
CA THR A 89 -2.31 12.35 -16.18
C THR A 89 -1.82 10.93 -16.45
N LEU A 90 -2.42 9.94 -15.79
CA LEU A 90 -2.13 8.53 -16.00
C LEU A 90 -3.39 7.83 -16.52
N THR A 91 -3.28 7.24 -17.70
CA THR A 91 -4.32 6.41 -18.30
C THR A 91 -3.96 4.95 -18.14
N LEU A 92 -4.86 4.15 -17.57
CA LEU A 92 -4.71 2.70 -17.42
C LEU A 92 -5.73 1.98 -18.31
N ASN A 93 -5.26 1.06 -19.15
CA ASN A 93 -6.09 0.27 -20.04
C ASN A 93 -6.27 -1.17 -19.51
N GLU A 94 -7.38 -1.80 -19.85
CA GLU A 94 -7.72 -3.17 -19.43
C GLU A 94 -6.71 -4.22 -19.93
N ASP A 95 -6.02 -3.94 -21.04
CA ASP A 95 -5.02 -4.81 -21.63
C ASP A 95 -3.64 -4.77 -20.91
N GLY A 96 -3.56 -4.04 -19.79
CA GLY A 96 -2.34 -3.91 -19.01
C GLY A 96 -1.35 -2.87 -19.57
N THR A 97 -1.80 -1.98 -20.46
CA THR A 97 -1.01 -0.86 -20.96
C THR A 97 -1.34 0.45 -20.25
N TYR A 98 -0.40 1.39 -20.27
CA TYR A 98 -0.61 2.74 -19.75
C TYR A 98 -0.09 3.82 -20.69
N SER A 99 -0.60 5.04 -20.49
CA SER A 99 -0.02 6.29 -21.01
C SER A 99 0.08 7.29 -19.87
N LEU A 100 1.26 7.87 -19.69
CA LEU A 100 1.60 8.84 -18.64
C LEU A 100 1.99 10.17 -19.30
N VAL A 101 1.41 11.26 -18.82
CA VAL A 101 1.78 12.63 -19.19
C VAL A 101 2.04 13.44 -17.93
N GLU A 102 3.19 14.09 -17.88
CA GLU A 102 3.63 14.89 -16.73
C GLU A 102 4.09 16.27 -17.18
N LEU A 103 3.49 17.32 -16.60
CA LEU A 103 3.88 18.70 -16.79
C LEU A 103 4.44 19.26 -15.49
N TYR A 104 5.73 19.60 -15.49
CA TYR A 104 6.43 20.18 -14.35
C TYR A 104 6.17 21.69 -14.32
N GLU A 105 5.34 22.14 -13.39
CA GLU A 105 4.93 23.54 -13.32
C GLU A 105 6.08 24.46 -12.92
N GLY A 106 6.26 25.54 -13.68
CA GLY A 106 7.32 26.52 -13.45
C GLY A 106 8.68 26.10 -13.99
N LYS A 107 8.76 25.00 -14.74
CA LYS A 107 9.94 24.62 -15.54
C LYS A 107 9.66 24.91 -17.02
N GLU A 108 10.69 25.29 -17.77
CA GLU A 108 10.60 25.41 -19.22
C GLU A 108 10.68 24.02 -19.87
N GLY A 109 9.82 23.74 -20.83
CA GLY A 109 9.80 22.48 -21.57
C GLY A 109 8.40 22.02 -21.94
N ASP A 110 8.35 21.05 -22.86
CA ASP A 110 7.11 20.35 -23.18
C ASP A 110 6.79 19.30 -22.10
N PRO A 111 5.51 18.88 -21.97
CA PRO A 111 5.15 17.77 -21.11
C PRO A 111 5.96 16.51 -21.43
N ILE A 112 6.44 15.84 -20.40
CA ILE A 112 7.05 14.52 -20.52
C ILE A 112 5.95 13.51 -20.76
N LYS A 113 6.19 12.56 -21.68
CA LYS A 113 5.23 11.53 -22.06
C LYS A 113 5.90 10.17 -22.05
N SER A 114 5.19 9.17 -21.54
CA SER A 114 5.62 7.79 -21.58
C SER A 114 4.43 6.85 -21.78
N GLU A 115 4.69 5.69 -22.38
CA GLU A 115 3.72 4.65 -22.66
C GLU A 115 4.39 3.29 -22.46
N GLY A 116 3.63 2.32 -21.96
CA GLY A 116 4.20 1.00 -21.71
C GLY A 116 3.20 0.03 -21.12
N LYS A 117 3.72 -0.98 -20.43
CA LYS A 117 2.92 -1.96 -19.68
C LYS A 117 2.98 -1.67 -18.19
N PHE A 118 1.99 -2.11 -17.45
CA PHE A 118 2.06 -2.18 -16.00
C PHE A 118 1.79 -3.59 -15.50
N THR A 119 2.29 -3.90 -14.31
CA THR A 119 2.04 -5.18 -13.63
C THR A 119 1.40 -4.95 -12.28
N TRP A 120 0.62 -5.94 -11.81
CA TRP A 120 0.08 -5.96 -10.47
C TRP A 120 1.03 -6.69 -9.52
N ASN A 121 1.06 -6.26 -8.27
CA ASN A 121 1.66 -7.06 -7.20
C ASN A 121 0.79 -8.28 -6.86
N GLU A 122 1.35 -9.22 -6.08
CA GLU A 122 0.64 -10.45 -5.70
C GLU A 122 -0.65 -10.20 -4.91
N SER A 123 -0.71 -9.10 -4.16
CA SER A 123 -1.91 -8.70 -3.41
C SER A 123 -3.00 -8.05 -4.29
N GLY A 124 -2.74 -7.79 -5.57
CA GLY A 124 -3.70 -7.18 -6.49
C GLY A 124 -4.17 -5.78 -6.08
N ASN A 125 -3.32 -5.01 -5.38
CA ASN A 125 -3.66 -3.69 -4.86
C ASN A 125 -2.69 -2.57 -5.28
N THR A 126 -1.57 -2.91 -5.90
CA THR A 126 -0.57 -1.97 -6.39
C THR A 126 -0.20 -2.31 -7.82
N ILE A 127 -0.13 -1.29 -8.67
CA ILE A 127 0.44 -1.40 -10.01
C ILE A 127 1.84 -0.81 -10.07
N THR A 128 2.68 -1.36 -10.94
CA THR A 128 4.03 -0.86 -11.26
C THR A 128 4.11 -0.58 -12.74
N LEU A 129 4.44 0.66 -13.12
CA LEU A 129 4.69 1.01 -14.52
C LEU A 129 6.06 0.45 -14.95
N VAL A 130 6.08 -0.45 -15.93
CA VAL A 130 7.30 -1.16 -16.37
C VAL A 130 8.23 -0.21 -17.12
N ASP A 131 9.54 -0.39 -16.92
CA ASP A 131 10.63 0.39 -17.53
C ASP A 131 10.61 1.91 -17.24
N GLU A 132 9.80 2.34 -16.27
CA GLU A 132 9.81 3.71 -15.75
C GLU A 132 10.94 3.95 -14.75
N SER A 133 11.49 5.16 -14.78
CA SER A 133 12.54 5.59 -13.86
C SER A 133 11.96 6.27 -12.62
N GLY A 134 12.65 6.12 -11.48
CA GLY A 134 12.17 6.69 -10.22
C GLY A 134 10.94 5.96 -9.67
N PRO A 135 10.18 6.56 -8.75
CA PRO A 135 8.99 5.93 -8.20
C PRO A 135 7.96 5.71 -9.30
N ASN A 136 7.63 4.45 -9.57
CA ASN A 136 6.72 4.04 -10.63
C ASN A 136 5.55 3.19 -10.12
N GLN A 137 5.45 3.01 -8.80
CA GLN A 137 4.37 2.26 -8.17
C GLN A 137 3.20 3.16 -7.77
N TYR A 138 1.98 2.62 -7.88
CA TYR A 138 0.74 3.27 -7.49
C TYR A 138 -0.17 2.29 -6.75
N PHE A 139 -0.63 2.65 -5.56
CA PHE A 139 -1.69 1.91 -4.87
C PHE A 139 -3.03 2.24 -5.53
N VAL A 140 -3.83 1.21 -5.81
CA VAL A 140 -5.12 1.33 -6.47
C VAL A 140 -6.23 1.32 -5.43
N GLY A 141 -7.04 2.37 -5.43
CA GLY A 141 -8.23 2.49 -4.59
C GLY A 141 -9.46 2.85 -5.42
N GLU A 142 -10.61 2.89 -4.76
CA GLU A 142 -11.85 3.25 -5.43
C GLU A 142 -11.76 4.68 -5.98
N ASN A 143 -11.91 4.82 -7.31
CA ASN A 143 -11.82 6.08 -8.04
C ASN A 143 -10.53 6.88 -7.84
N MET A 144 -9.42 6.25 -7.44
CA MET A 144 -8.15 6.94 -7.26
C MET A 144 -6.92 6.04 -7.40
N LEU A 145 -5.78 6.66 -7.69
CA LEU A 145 -4.44 6.08 -7.56
C LEU A 145 -3.63 6.90 -6.56
N MET A 146 -2.89 6.25 -5.65
CA MET A 146 -1.94 6.93 -4.77
C MET A 146 -0.53 6.61 -5.22
N LYS A 147 0.24 7.63 -5.59
CA LYS A 147 1.65 7.50 -5.91
C LYS A 147 2.43 7.00 -4.70
N LEU A 148 3.14 5.89 -4.84
CA LEU A 148 3.98 5.33 -3.79
C LEU A 148 5.42 5.85 -3.90
N ASP A 149 6.14 5.78 -2.78
CA ASP A 149 7.54 6.16 -2.71
C ASP A 149 8.47 5.11 -3.34
N MET A 150 9.78 5.25 -3.12
CA MET A 150 10.77 4.33 -3.70
C MET A 150 10.78 2.92 -3.11
N ASN A 151 10.25 2.75 -1.91
CA ASN A 151 10.14 1.46 -1.25
C ASN A 151 8.79 0.79 -1.53
N GLY A 152 7.86 1.50 -2.17
CA GLY A 152 6.48 1.05 -2.34
C GLY A 152 5.59 1.38 -1.13
N ASP A 153 6.04 2.28 -0.26
CA ASP A 153 5.26 2.71 0.90
C ASP A 153 4.33 3.86 0.53
N LYS A 154 3.19 3.92 1.23
CA LYS A 154 2.24 5.02 1.11
C LYS A 154 2.78 6.24 1.84
N ALA A 155 2.57 7.42 1.26
CA ALA A 155 2.71 8.66 1.99
C ALA A 155 1.75 8.68 3.20
N THR A 156 2.20 9.23 4.33
CA THR A 156 1.43 9.30 5.58
C THR A 156 1.32 10.74 6.09
N GLY A 157 0.42 10.97 7.05
CA GLY A 157 0.20 12.28 7.66
C GLY A 157 -0.56 13.25 6.74
N GLU A 158 -0.42 14.55 7.01
CA GLU A 158 -1.20 15.62 6.36
C GLU A 158 -0.91 15.77 4.85
N LEU A 159 0.24 15.26 4.38
CA LEU A 159 0.65 15.35 2.97
C LEU A 159 0.21 14.14 2.14
N ALA A 160 -0.33 13.09 2.77
CA ALA A 160 -0.66 11.83 2.08
C ALA A 160 -1.59 12.03 0.89
N SER A 161 -2.61 12.89 1.04
CA SER A 161 -3.59 13.15 -0.02
C SER A 161 -3.01 13.88 -1.23
N PHE A 162 -1.87 14.56 -1.11
CA PHE A 162 -1.23 15.21 -2.26
C PHE A 162 -0.65 14.22 -3.26
N TYR A 163 -0.49 12.95 -2.88
CA TYR A 163 -0.02 11.89 -3.76
C TYR A 163 -1.15 11.17 -4.51
N ASN A 164 -2.39 11.64 -4.39
CA ASN A 164 -3.54 11.03 -5.05
C ASN A 164 -3.80 11.62 -6.45
N LEU A 165 -4.03 10.73 -7.41
CA LEU A 165 -4.64 11.02 -8.70
C LEU A 165 -6.09 10.54 -8.65
N SER A 166 -7.03 11.41 -8.97
CA SER A 166 -8.46 11.08 -8.98
C SER A 166 -8.88 10.54 -10.35
N LYS A 167 -9.74 9.53 -10.38
CA LYS A 167 -10.34 9.02 -11.61
C LYS A 167 -11.27 10.07 -12.19
N MET A 168 -11.18 10.29 -13.49
CA MET A 168 -12.10 11.17 -14.22
C MET A 168 -13.42 10.44 -14.49
N PRO A 169 -14.56 11.15 -14.39
CA PRO A 169 -15.89 10.60 -14.64
C PRO A 169 -16.14 10.26 -16.11
#